data_AF-A0A8S2ZBB6-F1
#
_entry.id   AF-A0A8S2ZBB6-F1
#
_cell.length_a   1.000
_cell.length_b   1.000
_cell.length_c   1.000
_cell.angle_alpha   90.00
_cell.angle_beta   90.00
_cell.angle_gamma   90.00
#
_symmetry.space_group_name_H-M   'P 1'
#
loop_
_entity.id
_entity.type
_entity.pdbx_description
1 polymer ?
#
loop_
_entity_poly.entity_id
_entity_poly.type
_entity_poly.pdbx_seq_one_letter_code
_entity_poly.pdbx_strand_id
1 'polypeptide(L)'
;MLGDWSKHCDTNPFSVCASIIPDCELAGYKWATIIDRNSILYWHGDFYVVQSLNARITPSVWLDIYRSRQWLTFNDFLVWQQSCCLVAPLQSCSCPVGMKQYSCKHSVGLAILFNLYQVSDKTRIKPLGKRKTKGRPKKVSKALNL
;
A
#
# COMPACT_ATOMS: atom_id res chain seq x y z
N MET A 1 12.27 14.39 9.74
CA MET A 1 13.17 14.02 8.63
C MET A 1 12.98 12.53 8.39
N LEU A 2 12.45 12.13 7.24
CA LEU A 2 12.32 10.70 6.90
C LEU A 2 13.71 10.07 6.87
N GLY A 3 13.93 8.98 7.62
CA GLY A 3 15.16 8.21 7.53
C GLY A 3 15.31 7.71 6.10
N ASP A 4 16.35 8.18 5.42
CA ASP A 4 16.63 7.81 4.05
C ASP A 4 17.22 6.41 4.04
N TRP A 5 16.37 5.40 3.80
CA TRP A 5 16.74 3.99 3.81
C TRP A 5 17.84 3.63 2.80
N SER A 6 18.03 4.46 1.76
CA SER A 6 19.14 4.31 0.83
C SER A 6 20.52 4.34 1.52
N LYS A 7 20.60 4.86 2.75
CA LYS A 7 21.82 4.95 3.55
C LYS A 7 22.07 3.75 4.47
N HIS A 8 21.14 2.80 4.56
CA HIS A 8 21.18 1.72 5.56
C HIS A 8 21.25 0.30 4.98
N CYS A 9 21.23 0.12 3.66
CA CYS A 9 21.43 -1.18 3.02
C CYS A 9 22.32 -1.05 1.78
N ASP A 10 23.47 -1.73 1.78
CA ASP A 10 24.38 -1.85 0.64
C ASP A 10 23.82 -2.69 -0.51
N THR A 11 22.76 -3.48 -0.23
CA THR A 11 22.04 -4.30 -1.20
C THR A 11 20.68 -3.70 -1.49
N ASN A 12 20.28 -3.63 -2.76
CA ASN A 12 18.93 -3.18 -3.14
C ASN A 12 17.89 -4.19 -2.60
N PRO A 13 17.18 -3.85 -1.52
CA PRO A 13 16.34 -4.80 -0.80
C PRO A 13 15.14 -5.24 -1.63
N PHE A 14 14.79 -4.46 -2.64
CA PHE A 14 13.62 -4.66 -3.49
C PHE A 14 13.91 -5.48 -4.75
N SER A 15 15.18 -5.83 -5.01
CA SER A 15 15.56 -6.71 -6.13
C SER A 15 14.87 -8.07 -6.06
N VAL A 16 14.60 -8.57 -4.85
CA VAL A 16 13.90 -9.84 -4.59
C VAL A 16 12.37 -9.71 -4.68
N CYS A 17 11.80 -8.52 -4.44
CA CYS A 17 10.35 -8.35 -4.41
C CYS A 17 9.70 -8.37 -5.80
N ALA A 18 10.42 -7.97 -6.84
CA ALA A 18 9.90 -7.85 -8.20
C ALA A 18 9.86 -9.19 -8.97
N SER A 19 10.68 -10.17 -8.57
CA SER A 19 10.74 -11.48 -9.24
C SER A 19 9.57 -12.40 -8.88
N ILE A 20 8.81 -12.09 -7.83
CA ILE A 20 7.84 -13.04 -7.25
C ILE A 20 6.44 -12.92 -7.89
N ILE A 21 6.03 -11.75 -8.44
CA ILE A 21 4.67 -11.59 -9.02
C ILE A 21 4.64 -10.57 -10.19
N PRO A 22 4.34 -11.01 -11.44
CA PRO A 22 4.23 -10.12 -12.61
C PRO A 22 3.22 -8.97 -12.48
N ASP A 23 2.15 -9.16 -11.71
CA ASP A 23 1.09 -8.16 -11.52
C ASP A 23 1.38 -7.13 -10.41
N CYS A 24 2.38 -7.37 -9.55
CA CYS A 24 2.70 -6.46 -8.46
C CYS A 24 3.41 -5.19 -8.94
N GLU A 25 4.17 -5.24 -10.04
CA GLU A 25 4.84 -4.06 -10.59
C GLU A 25 3.83 -3.00 -11.03
N LEU A 26 2.83 -3.38 -11.83
CA LEU A 26 1.79 -2.45 -12.29
C LEU A 26 0.95 -1.93 -11.13
N ALA A 27 0.59 -2.80 -10.18
CA ALA A 27 -0.18 -2.40 -9.00
C ALA A 27 0.61 -1.47 -8.08
N GLY A 28 1.90 -1.72 -7.89
CA GLY A 28 2.82 -0.88 -7.13
C GLY A 28 3.05 0.46 -7.80
N TYR A 29 3.25 0.48 -9.12
CA TYR A 29 3.39 1.71 -9.90
C TYR A 29 2.12 2.58 -9.82
N LYS A 30 0.94 1.99 -10.04
CA LYS A 30 -0.35 2.69 -9.86
C LYS A 30 -0.54 3.23 -8.45
N TRP A 31 -0.05 2.50 -7.45
CA TRP A 31 -0.17 2.93 -6.06
C TRP A 31 0.78 4.10 -5.76
N ALA A 32 2.03 4.01 -6.23
CA ALA A 32 3.06 5.03 -6.06
C ALA A 32 2.68 6.38 -6.71
N THR A 33 1.90 6.38 -7.79
CA THR A 33 1.44 7.63 -8.43
C THR A 33 0.28 8.31 -7.69
N ILE A 34 -0.39 7.62 -6.77
CA ILE A 34 -1.57 8.15 -6.05
C ILE A 34 -1.23 8.55 -4.62
N ILE A 35 -0.31 7.84 -3.98
CA ILE A 35 0.05 8.08 -2.59
C ILE A 35 0.90 9.35 -2.45
N ASP A 36 0.64 10.14 -1.42
CA ASP A 36 1.51 11.25 -1.05
C ASP A 36 2.72 10.71 -0.28
N ARG A 37 3.94 10.94 -0.79
CA ARG A 37 5.18 10.51 -0.12
C ARG A 37 5.31 11.08 1.29
N ASN A 38 4.80 12.29 1.54
CA ASN A 38 4.87 12.93 2.85
C ASN A 38 3.90 12.31 3.88
N SER A 39 2.92 11.53 3.41
CA SER A 39 1.99 10.80 4.27
C SER A 39 2.58 9.51 4.84
N ILE A 40 3.70 9.03 4.30
CA ILE A 40 4.36 7.81 4.76
C ILE A 40 5.16 8.11 6.03
N LEU A 41 4.91 7.36 7.09
CA LEU A 41 5.69 7.49 8.33
C LEU A 41 6.72 6.39 8.42
N TYR A 42 7.95 6.77 8.76
CA TYR A 42 8.98 5.81 9.14
C TYR A 42 8.79 5.40 10.59
N TRP A 43 8.79 4.09 10.86
CA TRP A 43 8.58 3.52 12.17
C TRP A 43 9.62 2.43 12.44
N HIS A 44 10.41 2.61 13.51
CA HIS A 44 11.36 1.63 14.05
C HIS A 44 12.17 0.83 13.02
N GLY A 45 13.34 1.33 12.63
CA GLY A 45 14.39 0.58 11.90
C GLY A 45 14.05 0.24 10.45
N ASP A 46 12.97 -0.50 10.26
CA ASP A 46 12.68 -1.22 9.01
C ASP A 46 11.23 -1.14 8.56
N PHE A 47 10.34 -0.50 9.33
CA PHE A 47 8.93 -0.44 8.98
C PHE A 47 8.51 0.94 8.47
N TYR A 48 7.63 0.91 7.48
CA TYR A 48 6.89 2.08 7.02
C TYR A 48 5.42 1.90 7.37
N VAL A 49 4.81 2.94 7.91
CA VAL A 49 3.37 3.03 8.04
C VAL A 49 2.84 3.76 6.82
N VAL A 50 2.04 3.03 6.06
CA VAL A 50 1.56 3.46 4.76
C VAL A 50 0.05 3.56 4.81
N GLN A 51 -0.49 4.71 4.41
CA GLN A 51 -1.93 4.93 4.42
C GLN A 51 -2.62 4.16 3.28
N SER A 52 -3.74 3.52 3.61
CA SER A 52 -4.65 2.93 2.63
C SER A 52 -5.42 4.02 1.87
N LEU A 53 -5.77 3.76 0.60
CA LEU A 53 -6.55 4.71 -0.22
C LEU A 53 -7.93 5.08 0.35
N ASN A 54 -8.50 4.22 1.20
CA ASN A 54 -9.79 4.42 1.86
C ASN A 54 -9.63 4.65 3.38
N ALA A 55 -8.46 5.10 3.82
CA ALA A 55 -8.20 5.33 5.22
C ALA A 55 -9.15 6.37 5.81
N ARG A 56 -9.62 6.08 7.04
CA ARG A 56 -10.44 7.01 7.83
C ARG A 56 -9.65 7.72 8.91
N ILE A 57 -8.45 7.22 9.21
CA ILE A 57 -7.51 7.82 10.15
C ILE A 57 -6.16 8.05 9.48
N THR A 58 -5.41 9.03 9.98
CA THR A 58 -4.07 9.35 9.50
C THR A 58 -3.05 8.34 10.06
N PRO A 59 -1.89 8.18 9.41
CA PRO A 59 -0.82 7.31 9.91
C PRO A 59 -0.32 7.65 11.32
N SER A 60 -0.36 8.92 11.72
CA SER A 60 0.02 9.35 13.08
C SER A 60 -0.97 8.82 14.12
N VAL A 61 -2.26 9.08 13.92
CA VAL A 61 -3.34 8.55 14.78
C VAL A 61 -3.33 7.02 14.80
N TRP A 62 -3.08 6.40 13.64
CA TRP A 62 -2.96 4.96 13.53
C TRP A 62 -1.83 4.40 14.40
N LEU A 63 -0.66 5.05 14.42
CA LEU A 63 0.48 4.67 15.25
C LEU A 63 0.20 4.87 16.73
N ASP A 64 -0.46 5.95 17.12
CA ASP A 64 -0.81 6.21 18.51
C ASP A 64 -1.77 5.13 19.03
N ILE A 65 -2.77 4.74 18.24
CA ILE A 65 -3.67 3.61 18.56
C ILE A 65 -2.90 2.28 18.59
N TYR A 66 -1.97 2.05 17.66
CA TYR A 66 -1.16 0.83 17.66
C TYR A 66 -0.33 0.70 18.94
N ARG A 67 0.22 1.82 19.44
CA ARG A 67 1.00 1.88 20.68
C ARG A 67 0.13 1.70 21.92
N SER A 68 -1.00 2.39 21.98
CA SER A 68 -1.89 2.32 23.14
C SER A 68 -2.65 0.99 23.21
N ARG A 69 -2.84 0.30 22.08
CA ARG A 69 -3.66 -0.91 21.95
C ARG A 69 -5.12 -0.70 22.38
N GLN A 70 -5.58 0.55 22.32
CA GLN A 70 -6.92 0.90 22.76
C GLN A 70 -7.87 0.99 21.57
N TRP A 71 -8.69 -0.05 21.42
CA TRP A 71 -9.89 -0.03 20.59
C TRP A 71 -11.10 -0.16 21.52
N LEU A 72 -12.03 0.80 21.43
CA LEU A 72 -13.23 0.77 22.26
C LEU A 72 -14.22 -0.30 21.76
N THR A 73 -14.29 -0.48 20.44
CA THR A 73 -15.14 -1.46 19.78
C THR A 73 -14.40 -2.25 18.70
N PHE A 74 -14.95 -3.40 18.32
CA PHE A 74 -14.43 -4.16 17.18
C PHE A 74 -14.48 -3.38 15.85
N ASN A 75 -15.47 -2.50 15.69
CA ASN A 75 -15.55 -1.63 14.51
C ASN A 75 -14.39 -0.63 14.46
N ASP A 76 -13.96 -0.10 15.61
CA ASP A 76 -12.79 0.78 15.69
C ASP A 76 -11.52 0.03 15.29
N PHE A 77 -11.40 -1.22 15.74
CA PHE A 77 -10.32 -2.12 15.31
C PHE A 77 -10.32 -2.34 13.79
N LEU A 78 -11.47 -2.60 13.18
CA LEU A 78 -11.56 -2.78 11.72
C LEU A 78 -11.20 -1.50 10.96
N VAL A 79 -11.68 -0.35 11.42
CA VAL A 79 -11.33 0.96 10.84
C VAL A 79 -9.82 1.18 10.93
N TRP A 80 -9.23 0.91 12.09
CA TRP A 80 -7.80 1.00 12.30
C TRP A 80 -7.04 0.05 11.36
N GLN A 81 -7.38 -1.24 11.35
CA GLN A 81 -6.73 -2.27 10.54
C GLN A 81 -6.78 -1.96 9.03
N GLN A 82 -7.89 -1.39 8.56
CA GLN A 82 -8.07 -1.05 7.14
C GLN A 82 -7.42 0.27 6.73
N SER A 83 -7.10 1.16 7.68
CA SER A 83 -6.65 2.51 7.38
C SER A 83 -5.16 2.62 7.05
N CYS A 84 -4.31 1.77 7.62
CA CYS A 84 -2.89 1.76 7.26
C CYS A 84 -2.37 0.33 7.18
N CYS A 85 -1.21 0.18 6.53
CA CYS A 85 -0.45 -1.06 6.49
C CYS A 85 0.95 -0.79 7.02
N LEU A 86 1.50 -1.76 7.76
CA LEU A 86 2.93 -1.83 8.05
C LEU A 86 3.61 -2.51 6.87
N VAL A 87 4.67 -1.90 6.38
CA VAL A 87 5.46 -2.43 5.28
C VAL A 87 6.91 -2.53 5.76
N ALA A 88 7.41 -3.75 5.86
CA ALA A 88 8.84 -4.04 5.95
C ALA A 88 9.31 -4.40 4.53
N PRO A 89 10.06 -3.51 3.85
CA PRO A 89 10.59 -3.72 2.50
C PRO A 89 11.16 -5.11 2.21
N LEU A 90 11.89 -5.67 3.18
CA LEU A 90 12.63 -6.92 3.06
C LEU A 90 11.91 -8.16 3.58
N GLN A 91 10.82 -7.99 4.31
CA GLN A 91 10.21 -9.09 5.04
C GLN A 91 8.78 -9.33 4.58
N SER A 92 7.90 -8.38 4.86
CA SER A 92 6.46 -8.55 4.62
C SER A 92 5.71 -7.24 4.73
N CYS A 93 4.51 -7.24 4.16
CA CYS A 93 3.53 -6.19 4.40
C CYS A 93 2.35 -6.79 5.15
N SER A 94 1.81 -6.05 6.12
CA SER A 94 0.62 -6.44 6.89
C SER A 94 -0.68 -6.42 6.07
N CYS A 95 -0.61 -6.14 4.77
CA CYS A 95 -1.77 -6.25 3.90
C CYS A 95 -2.04 -7.73 3.55
N PRO A 96 -3.29 -8.11 3.23
CA PRO A 96 -3.64 -9.52 2.98
C PRO A 96 -2.81 -10.18 1.87
N VAL A 97 -2.39 -9.42 0.86
CA VAL A 97 -1.53 -9.93 -0.23
C VAL A 97 -0.12 -10.18 0.27
N GLY A 98 0.46 -9.22 0.99
CA GLY A 98 1.82 -9.32 1.54
C GLY A 98 1.95 -10.45 2.55
N MET A 99 0.92 -10.67 3.38
CA MET A 99 0.90 -11.80 4.33
C MET A 99 0.85 -13.17 3.65
N LYS A 100 0.30 -13.27 2.43
CA LYS A 100 0.19 -14.54 1.69
C LYS A 100 1.40 -14.82 0.81
N GLN A 101 1.97 -13.78 0.20
CA GLN A 101 2.89 -13.93 -0.92
C GLN A 101 4.25 -13.26 -0.69
N TYR A 102 4.47 -12.62 0.46
CA TYR A 102 5.67 -11.85 0.81
C TYR A 102 6.00 -10.65 -0.11
N SER A 103 5.41 -10.57 -1.30
CA SER A 103 5.43 -9.43 -2.20
C SER A 103 4.03 -8.83 -2.35
N CYS A 104 3.93 -7.50 -2.34
CA CYS A 104 2.68 -6.80 -2.57
C CYS A 104 2.92 -5.44 -3.21
N LYS A 105 1.83 -4.81 -3.69
CA LYS A 105 1.89 -3.47 -4.28
C LYS A 105 2.50 -2.40 -3.36
N HIS A 106 2.41 -2.54 -2.03
CA HIS A 106 2.94 -1.54 -1.11
C HIS A 106 4.46 -1.62 -1.02
N SER A 107 5.04 -2.83 -0.89
CA SER A 107 6.50 -3.00 -0.89
C SER A 107 7.10 -2.53 -2.22
N VAL A 108 6.54 -2.96 -3.35
CA VAL A 108 7.00 -2.53 -4.69
C VAL A 108 6.78 -1.02 -4.88
N GLY A 109 5.64 -0.50 -4.45
CA GLY A 109 5.33 0.92 -4.54
C GLY A 109 6.28 1.80 -3.73
N LEU A 110 6.65 1.38 -2.52
CA LEU A 110 7.68 2.07 -1.72
C LEU A 110 9.04 2.06 -2.44
N ALA A 111 9.43 0.92 -3.01
CA ALA A 111 10.66 0.82 -3.80
C ALA A 111 10.71 1.84 -4.94
N ILE A 112 9.58 1.99 -5.65
CA ILE A 112 9.43 2.96 -6.74
C ILE A 112 9.53 4.40 -6.20
N LEU A 113 8.82 4.73 -5.12
CA LEU A 113 8.82 6.07 -4.52
C LEU A 113 10.18 6.51 -4.01
N PHE A 114 10.98 5.56 -3.52
CA PHE A 114 12.34 5.81 -3.06
C PHE A 114 13.39 5.69 -4.18
N ASN A 115 12.97 5.51 -5.43
CA ASN A 115 13.85 5.31 -6.59
C ASN A 115 14.80 4.11 -6.45
N LEU A 116 14.43 3.12 -5.63
CA LEU A 116 15.18 1.88 -5.42
C LEU A 116 14.80 0.81 -6.44
N TYR A 117 13.70 1.00 -7.17
CA TYR A 117 13.26 0.09 -8.21
C TYR A 117 12.93 0.83 -9.50
N GLN A 118 13.53 0.39 -10.61
CA GLN A 118 13.22 0.92 -11.94
C GLN A 118 12.04 0.16 -12.53
N VAL A 119 10.90 0.85 -12.66
CA VAL A 119 9.70 0.31 -13.31
C VAL A 119 9.99 0.04 -14.78
N SER A 120 9.69 -1.18 -15.23
CA SER A 120 9.84 -1.60 -16.62
C SER A 120 9.05 -0.73 -17.59
N ASP A 121 9.58 -0.54 -18.81
CA ASP A 121 8.91 0.26 -19.85
C ASP A 121 7.53 -0.32 -20.21
N LYS A 122 7.42 -1.65 -20.22
CA LYS A 122 6.14 -2.36 -20.43
C LYS A 122 5.07 -1.92 -19.43
N THR A 123 5.44 -1.66 -18.19
CA THR A 123 4.52 -1.20 -17.15
C THR A 123 4.24 0.29 -17.24
N ARG A 124 5.23 1.11 -17.63
CA ARG A 124 5.05 2.56 -17.84
C ARG A 124 4.09 2.89 -18.98
N ILE A 125 4.12 2.10 -20.06
CA ILE A 125 3.28 2.28 -21.26
C ILE A 125 1.83 1.85 -20.98
N LYS A 126 1.58 0.98 -20.00
CA LYS A 126 0.23 0.55 -19.67
C LYS A 126 -0.59 1.75 -19.16
N PRO A 127 -1.77 2.03 -19.74
CA PRO A 127 -2.60 3.12 -19.27
C PRO A 127 -2.96 2.90 -17.80
N LEU A 128 -2.62 3.89 -16.97
CA LEU A 128 -3.08 3.99 -15.59
C LEU A 128 -4.58 4.30 -15.66
N GLY A 129 -5.39 3.25 -15.83
CA GLY A 129 -6.82 3.38 -16.08
C GLY A 129 -7.46 4.40 -15.16
N LYS A 130 -8.32 5.27 -15.73
CA LYS A 130 -9.03 6.31 -14.97
C LYS A 130 -9.70 5.67 -13.77
N ARG A 131 -9.54 6.28 -12.58
CA ARG A 131 -10.27 5.88 -11.38
C ARG A 131 -11.74 5.77 -11.77
N LYS A 132 -12.33 4.56 -11.68
CA LYS A 132 -13.77 4.41 -11.92
C LYS A 132 -14.46 5.43 -11.04
N THR A 133 -15.25 6.32 -11.64
CA THR A 133 -16.17 7.16 -10.87
C THR A 133 -16.94 6.22 -9.96
N LYS A 134 -17.12 6.60 -8.69
CA LYS A 134 -17.98 5.84 -7.76
C LYS A 134 -19.40 5.91 -8.31
N GLY A 135 -19.72 5.02 -9.24
CA GLY A 135 -21.08 4.80 -9.69
C GLY A 135 -21.77 3.96 -8.63
N ARG A 136 -22.86 4.48 -8.08
CA ARG A 136 -23.89 3.61 -7.51
C ARG A 136 -24.20 2.54 -8.57
N PRO A 137 -24.25 1.24 -8.22
CA PRO A 137 -24.74 0.23 -9.16
C PRO A 137 -26.05 0.74 -9.78
N LYS A 138 -26.19 0.71 -11.11
CA LYS A 138 -27.45 1.06 -11.76
C LYS A 138 -28.53 0.19 -11.09
N LYS A 139 -29.63 0.82 -10.61
CA LYS A 139 -30.78 0.07 -10.09
C LYS A 139 -31.14 -0.99 -11.12
N VAL A 140 -31.21 -2.25 -10.69
CA VAL A 140 -31.68 -3.36 -11.51
C VAL A 140 -33.03 -2.94 -12.10
N SER A 141 -33.11 -2.81 -13.42
CA SER A 141 -34.40 -2.67 -14.10
C SER A 141 -35.19 -3.93 -13.78
N LYS A 142 -36.41 -3.79 -13.25
CA LYS A 142 -37.31 -4.91 -12.99
C LYS A 142 -37.30 -5.84 -14.21
N ALA A 143 -37.16 -7.15 -13.97
CA ALA A 143 -37.39 -8.15 -15.00
C ALA A 143 -38.76 -7.86 -15.64
N LEU A 144 -38.84 -7.89 -16.97
CA LEU A 144 -40.12 -7.95 -17.66
C LEU A 144 -40.86 -9.16 -17.10
N ASN A 145 -41.99 -8.92 -16.44
CA ASN A 145 -42.93 -10.00 -16.15
C ASN A 145 -43.45 -10.50 -17.51
N LEU A 146 -43.13 -11.75 -17.81
CA LEU A 146 -43.83 -12.55 -18.82
C LEU A 146 -45.32 -12.68 -18.45
#